data_AF-A0A2V9JL70-F1
#
_entry.id   AF-A0A2V9JL70-F1
#
_cell.length_a   1.000
_cell.length_b   1.000
_cell.length_c   1.000
_cell.angle_alpha   90.00
_cell.angle_beta   90.00
_cell.angle_gamma   90.00
#
_symmetry.space_group_name_H-M   'P 1'
#
loop_
_entity.id
_entity.type
_entity.pdbx_description
1 polymer ?
#
loop_
_entity_poly.entity_id
_entity_poly.type
_entity_poly.pdbx_seq_one_letter_code
_entity_poly.pdbx_strand_id
1 'polypeptide(L)'
;MKCPKCGQENPETVQFCRRCHAPLRITCPACQHAQARGEKCEACGVDFAKYAMILGLQMKTQATQERERVRSRGAVIKQILLLPITGGFSLLKFIRDRLRGE
;
A
#
# COMPACT_ATOMS: atom_id res chain seq x y z
N MET A 1 -7.12 -13.46 32.34
CA MET A 1 -6.43 -13.93 31.12
C MET A 1 -4.92 -14.05 31.31
N LYS A 2 -4.29 -15.09 30.75
CA LYS A 2 -2.83 -15.32 30.83
C LYS A 2 -2.11 -14.65 29.66
N CYS A 3 -1.05 -13.89 29.93
CA CYS A 3 -0.29 -13.23 28.89
C CYS A 3 0.45 -14.27 28.02
N PRO A 4 0.30 -14.25 26.68
CA PRO A 4 0.98 -15.21 25.80
C PRO A 4 2.48 -14.98 25.69
N LYS A 5 2.98 -13.78 26.07
CA LYS A 5 4.40 -13.43 25.98
C LYS A 5 5.19 -13.83 27.23
N CYS A 6 4.64 -13.60 28.42
CA CYS A 6 5.36 -13.81 29.69
C CYS A 6 4.65 -14.74 30.69
N GLY A 7 3.45 -15.24 30.36
CA GLY A 7 2.69 -16.13 31.23
C GLY A 7 2.04 -15.48 32.45
N GLN A 8 2.17 -14.17 32.66
CA GLN A 8 1.56 -13.44 33.78
C GLN A 8 0.03 -13.50 33.70
N GLU A 9 -0.63 -13.77 34.82
CA GLU A 9 -2.07 -13.65 34.96
C GLU A 9 -2.47 -12.18 35.10
N ASN A 10 -3.42 -11.75 34.26
CA ASN A 10 -3.89 -10.38 34.19
C ASN A 10 -5.43 -10.34 34.21
N PRO A 11 -6.05 -9.28 34.78
CA PRO A 11 -7.49 -9.05 34.68
C PRO A 11 -7.96 -8.93 33.23
N GLU A 12 -9.22 -9.26 32.94
CA GLU A 12 -9.76 -9.18 31.56
C GLU A 12 -9.95 -7.75 31.04
N THR A 13 -9.99 -6.79 31.97
CA THR A 13 -10.19 -5.36 31.68
C THR A 13 -8.90 -4.64 31.27
N VAL A 14 -7.72 -5.23 31.50
CA VAL A 14 -6.46 -4.55 31.17
C VAL A 14 -6.14 -4.64 29.67
N GLN A 15 -5.74 -3.53 29.07
CA GLN A 15 -5.34 -3.48 27.66
C GLN A 15 -3.92 -4.01 27.43
N PHE A 16 -3.04 -3.83 28.42
CA PHE A 16 -1.64 -4.24 28.38
C PHE A 16 -1.31 -5.13 29.57
N CYS A 17 -0.34 -6.03 29.36
CA CYS A 17 0.19 -6.87 30.43
C CYS A 17 0.90 -6.02 31.48
N ARG A 18 0.54 -6.21 32.77
CA ARG A 18 1.15 -5.46 33.89
C ARG A 18 2.64 -5.74 34.11
N ARG A 19 3.18 -6.81 33.51
CA ARG A 19 4.60 -7.22 33.65
C ARG A 19 5.45 -6.92 32.42
N CYS A 20 4.99 -7.33 31.24
CA CYS A 20 5.78 -7.21 30.01
C CYS A 20 5.28 -6.12 29.04
N HIS A 21 4.21 -5.41 29.41
CA HIS A 21 3.55 -4.38 28.60
C HIS A 21 3.10 -4.82 27.21
N ALA A 22 3.02 -6.13 26.94
CA ALA A 22 2.46 -6.64 25.69
C ALA A 22 0.95 -6.33 25.61
N PRO A 23 0.43 -5.95 24.43
CA PRO A 23 -1.00 -5.74 24.23
C PRO A 23 -1.76 -7.06 24.40
N LEU A 24 -2.79 -7.03 25.22
CA LEU A 24 -3.67 -8.18 25.52
C LEU A 24 -5.02 -8.07 24.80
N ARG A 25 -5.47 -6.83 24.56
CA ARG A 25 -6.68 -6.54 23.79
C ARG A 25 -6.30 -5.92 22.45
N ILE A 26 -7.05 -6.29 21.41
CA ILE A 26 -6.92 -5.73 20.07
C ILE A 26 -8.26 -5.19 19.61
N THR A 27 -8.23 -4.08 18.90
CA THR A 27 -9.42 -3.50 18.27
C THR A 27 -9.45 -3.94 16.81
N CYS A 28 -10.58 -4.50 16.39
CA CYS A 28 -10.75 -4.91 15.01
C CYS A 28 -10.72 -3.69 14.07
N PRO A 29 -9.86 -3.65 13.04
CA PRO A 29 -9.80 -2.51 12.13
C PRO A 29 -11.03 -2.39 11.23
N ALA A 30 -11.80 -3.48 11.04
CA ALA A 30 -12.98 -3.49 10.17
C ALA A 30 -14.26 -3.04 10.89
N CYS A 31 -14.50 -3.51 12.12
CA CYS A 31 -15.74 -3.25 12.87
C CYS A 31 -15.54 -2.51 14.20
N GLN A 32 -14.31 -2.19 14.57
CA GLN A 32 -13.94 -1.48 15.81
C GLN A 32 -14.29 -2.23 17.11
N HIS A 33 -14.66 -3.51 17.03
CA HIS A 33 -14.89 -4.35 18.21
C HIS A 33 -13.59 -4.62 18.97
N ALA A 34 -13.61 -4.45 20.30
CA ALA A 34 -12.46 -4.65 21.18
C ALA A 34 -12.52 -6.02 21.88
N GLN A 35 -11.63 -6.94 21.49
CA GLN A 35 -11.61 -8.32 21.98
C GLN A 35 -10.27 -8.71 22.57
N ALA A 36 -10.23 -9.86 23.24
CA ALA A 36 -8.97 -10.51 23.55
C ALA A 36 -8.27 -10.95 22.26
N ARG A 37 -6.95 -10.99 22.27
CA ARG A 37 -6.16 -11.40 21.10
C ARG A 37 -6.60 -12.81 20.61
N GLY A 38 -6.92 -12.92 19.32
CA GLY A 38 -7.29 -14.16 18.65
C GLY A 38 -6.92 -14.12 17.16
N GLU A 39 -7.17 -15.20 16.41
CA GLU A 39 -6.88 -15.27 14.97
C GLU A 39 -7.93 -14.53 14.12
N LYS A 40 -9.19 -14.55 14.59
CA LYS A 40 -10.33 -13.94 13.91
C LYS A 40 -11.09 -13.00 14.85
N CYS A 41 -11.80 -12.05 14.27
CA CYS A 41 -12.67 -11.17 15.03
C CYS A 41 -13.92 -11.91 15.51
N GLU A 42 -14.26 -11.75 16.79
CA GLU A 42 -15.43 -12.39 17.42
C GLU A 42 -16.76 -11.79 16.92
N ALA A 43 -16.76 -10.52 16.51
CA ALA A 43 -17.96 -9.82 16.05
C ALA A 43 -18.17 -9.93 14.53
N CYS A 44 -17.14 -9.65 13.72
CA CYS A 44 -17.27 -9.60 12.26
C CYS A 44 -16.63 -10.78 11.52
N GLY A 45 -15.90 -11.66 12.21
CA GLY A 45 -15.27 -12.84 11.60
C GLY A 45 -14.03 -12.56 10.74
N VAL A 46 -13.55 -11.32 10.65
CA VAL A 46 -12.35 -11.00 9.86
C VAL A 46 -11.11 -11.71 10.43
N ASP A 47 -10.32 -12.30 9.56
CA ASP A 47 -9.03 -12.91 9.90
C ASP A 47 -7.93 -11.83 9.92
N PHE A 48 -7.26 -11.67 11.06
CA PHE A 48 -6.27 -10.60 11.24
C PHE A 48 -5.03 -10.81 10.38
N ALA A 49 -4.61 -12.06 10.15
CA ALA A 49 -3.45 -12.36 9.31
C ALA A 49 -3.75 -12.05 7.84
N LYS A 50 -4.92 -12.48 7.36
CA LYS A 50 -5.39 -12.17 6.00
C LYS A 50 -5.55 -10.67 5.79
N TYR A 51 -6.13 -9.96 6.77
CA TYR A 51 -6.28 -8.51 6.70
C TYR A 51 -4.92 -7.79 6.60
N ALA A 52 -3.95 -8.16 7.45
CA ALA A 52 -2.61 -7.60 7.41
C ALA A 52 -1.91 -7.86 6.06
N MET A 53 -2.09 -9.05 5.49
CA MET A 53 -1.54 -9.41 4.17
C MET A 53 -2.12 -8.52 3.07
N ILE A 54 -3.45 -8.36 3.00
CA ILE A 54 -4.12 -7.52 2.00
C ILE A 54 -3.63 -6.07 2.11
N LEU A 55 -3.57 -5.54 3.32
CA LEU A 55 -3.09 -4.18 3.57
C LEU A 55 -1.63 -4.01 3.10
N GLY A 56 -0.76 -4.97 3.44
CA GLY A 56 0.64 -4.95 3.00
C GLY A 56 0.80 -5.03 1.49
N LEU A 57 -0.04 -5.81 0.80
CA LEU A 57 -0.07 -5.88 -0.66
C LEU A 57 -0.52 -4.55 -1.28
N GLN A 58 -1.60 -3.94 -0.76
CA GLN A 58 -2.09 -2.65 -1.25
C GLN A 58 -1.00 -1.57 -1.16
N MET A 59 -0.30 -1.47 -0.04
CA MET A 59 0.79 -0.52 0.15
C MET A 59 1.92 -0.73 -0.88
N LYS A 60 2.29 -1.98 -1.18
CA LYS A 60 3.29 -2.29 -2.21
C LYS A 60 2.80 -1.93 -3.62
N THR A 61 1.52 -2.19 -3.94
CA THR A 61 0.96 -1.83 -5.24
C THR A 61 0.91 -0.32 -5.44
N GLN A 62 0.55 0.46 -4.42
CA GLN A 62 0.54 1.91 -4.49
C GLN A 62 1.96 2.47 -4.69
N ALA A 63 2.94 1.97 -3.94
CA ALA A 63 4.34 2.40 -4.07
C ALA A 63 4.94 2.07 -5.45
N THR A 64 4.57 0.92 -6.04
CA THR A 64 5.00 0.55 -7.40
C THR A 64 4.34 1.42 -8.46
N GLN A 65 3.02 1.65 -8.37
CA GLN A 65 2.30 2.57 -9.25
C GLN A 65 2.87 3.99 -9.21
N GLU A 66 3.20 4.50 -8.03
CA GLU A 66 3.79 5.83 -7.89
C GLU A 66 5.16 5.91 -8.56
N ARG A 67 6.02 4.91 -8.35
CA ARG A 67 7.33 4.82 -9.02
C ARG A 67 7.19 4.73 -10.53
N GLU A 68 6.24 3.94 -11.03
CA GLU A 68 5.96 3.84 -12.46
C GLU A 68 5.42 5.15 -13.03
N ARG A 69 4.57 5.86 -12.28
CA ARG A 69 4.05 7.18 -12.68
C ARG A 69 5.17 8.22 -12.79
N VAL A 70 6.11 8.23 -11.85
CA VAL A 70 7.29 9.11 -11.91
C VAL A 70 8.18 8.71 -13.09
N ARG A 71 8.41 7.41 -13.30
CA ARG A 71 9.21 6.89 -14.42
C ARG A 71 8.59 7.21 -15.78
N SER A 72 7.28 7.03 -15.95
CA SER A 72 6.58 7.28 -17.21
C SER A 72 6.58 8.76 -17.56
N ARG A 73 6.35 9.64 -16.58
CA ARG A 73 6.50 11.10 -16.76
C ARG A 73 7.91 11.48 -17.18
N GLY A 74 8.93 10.93 -16.53
CA GLY A 74 10.33 11.15 -16.92
C GLY A 74 10.65 10.66 -18.33
N ALA A 75 10.10 9.51 -18.73
CA ALA A 75 10.30 8.95 -20.07
C ALA A 75 9.69 9.83 -21.16
N VAL A 76 8.46 10.34 -20.96
CA VAL A 76 7.79 11.25 -21.91
C VAL A 76 8.58 12.55 -22.07
N ILE A 77 9.03 13.15 -20.96
CA ILE A 77 9.84 14.37 -20.98
C ILE A 77 11.14 14.14 -21.76
N LYS A 78 11.82 13.01 -21.51
CA LYS A 78 13.05 12.64 -22.23
C LYS A 78 12.80 12.45 -23.73
N GLN A 79 11.69 11.82 -24.13
CA GLN A 79 11.32 11.66 -25.54
C GLN A 79 11.05 13.01 -26.22
N ILE A 80 10.33 13.93 -25.57
CA ILE A 80 10.09 15.28 -26.09
C ILE A 80 11.40 16.05 -26.24
N LEU A 81 12.29 16.00 -25.25
CA LEU A 81 13.58 16.69 -25.29
C LEU A 81 14.49 16.17 -26.41
N LEU A 82 14.46 14.86 -26.67
CA LEU A 82 15.29 14.22 -27.70
C LEU A 82 14.67 14.29 -29.11
N LEU A 83 13.44 14.77 -29.26
CA LEU A 83 12.71 14.83 -30.53
C LEU A 83 13.42 15.68 -31.62
N PRO A 84 14.06 16.82 -31.31
CA PRO A 84 14.85 17.58 -32.28
C PRO A 84 16.14 16.84 -32.70
N ILE A 85 16.78 16.13 -31.76
CA ILE A 85 18.08 15.48 -31.96
C ILE A 85 17.92 14.15 -32.70
N THR A 86 16.84 13.42 -32.42
CA THR A 86 16.54 12.10 -33.04
C THR A 86 15.93 12.21 -34.44
N GLY A 87 15.85 13.41 -35.02
CA GLY A 87 15.27 13.63 -36.35
C GLY A 87 13.74 13.53 -36.41
N GLY A 88 13.07 13.28 -35.27
CA GLY A 88 11.60 13.22 -35.20
C GLY A 88 10.92 14.53 -35.59
N PHE A 89 11.58 15.67 -35.39
CA PHE A 89 11.08 16.98 -35.82
C PHE A 89 11.05 17.12 -37.35
N SER A 90 12.03 16.52 -38.06
CA SER A 90 12.05 16.47 -39.53
C SER A 90 10.93 15.60 -40.07
N LEU A 91 10.66 14.46 -39.43
CA LEU A 91 9.56 13.57 -39.79
C LEU A 91 8.19 14.27 -39.59
N LEU A 92 8.00 14.98 -38.47
CA LEU A 92 6.81 15.78 -38.21
C LEU A 92 6.62 16.90 -39.24
N LYS A 93 7.72 17.59 -39.62
CA LYS A 93 7.69 18.59 -40.69
C LYS A 93 7.29 17.96 -42.02
N PHE A 94 7.89 16.83 -42.40
CA PHE A 94 7.59 16.12 -43.65
C PHE A 94 6.12 15.67 -43.73
N ILE A 95 5.59 15.10 -42.64
CA ILE A 95 4.18 14.68 -42.58
C ILE A 95 3.23 15.89 -42.66
N ARG A 96 3.56 16.99 -41.97
CA ARG A 96 2.78 18.23 -41.99
C ARG A 96 2.76 18.85 -43.39
N ASP A 97 3.91 18.91 -44.05
CA ASP A 97 4.05 19.50 -45.38
C ASP A 97 3.26 18.64 -46.40
N ARG A 98 3.33 17.30 -46.30
CA ARG A 98 2.53 16.36 -47.11
C ARG A 98 1.01 16.46 -46.89
N LEU A 99 0.56 16.72 -45.65
CA LEU A 99 -0.87 16.92 -45.34
C LEU A 99 -1.41 18.26 -45.86
N ARG A 100 -0.53 19.25 -46.04
CA ARG A 100 -0.89 20.55 -46.62
C ARG A 100 -0.93 20.54 -48.15
N GLY A 101 -0.55 19.44 -48.79
CA GLY A 101 -0.61 19.29 -50.24
C GLY A 101 0.51 20.00 -51.00
N GLU A 102 1.63 20.30 -50.33
CA GLU A 102 2.90 20.70 -50.97
C GLU A 102 3.74 19.49 -51.36
#